data_AF-A0A1R3L398-F1
#
_entry.id   AF-A0A1R3L398-F1
#
_cell.length_a   1.000
_cell.length_b   1.000
_cell.length_c   1.000
_cell.angle_alpha   90.00
_cell.angle_beta   90.00
_cell.angle_gamma   90.00
#
_symmetry.space_group_name_H-M   'P 1'
#
loop_
_entity.id
_entity.type
_entity.pdbx_description
1 polymer ?
#
loop_
_entity_poly.entity_id
_entity_poly.type
_entity_poly.pdbx_seq_one_letter_code
_entity_poly.pdbx_strand_id
1 'polypeptide(L)'
;MQWAELSSGQRAYVNLFSSVWNALADSRDTDALVCIDEGDLYLHPQLQVEFIEKLVRVMPHLTHKEMQIIVTTHSPLLVTDLPGQCLTVLTKDKNGLTQAKQGGKTFGANLYDIYRNTFQLDNQRTGNLSQDYMTSIIRLLDKEVLMDADIVDLTASLNIIGDKLLRYHIEKKLNAYQQQAGIMGGQPAARRHSALLKALLNDGTLEKLITSGPRELDALADTLSPILANADFEKCGTHAAFSELLQNKVFNYKAYRDSDFCSSLYIELKFTTVTCPYCNEYPVKVILRSKGKDKKPILHFDLDHFYPKNKYPFLALSFYNHIPSCKYCNSLHKQDRPFTIRTHTHPYLDNFDSLSSFSYSHGALIGRDVNSVSINNTTPNALNLCGDLKLEERYQQNIGYAKINQLVRILADNADLFIDEEEESVTTEFLHLKMRLADFGLTHDASRIMEQPWSKMQRDL
;
A
#
# COMPACT_ATOMS: atom_id res chain seq x y z
N MET A 1 59.00 38.69 -8.14
CA MET A 1 58.30 39.95 -7.77
C MET A 1 56.92 39.60 -7.24
N GLN A 2 56.54 40.12 -6.07
CA GLN A 2 55.21 39.89 -5.50
C GLN A 2 54.30 41.03 -6.00
N TRP A 3 53.44 40.71 -6.97
CA TRP A 3 52.51 41.67 -7.58
C TRP A 3 51.31 41.88 -6.64
N ALA A 4 51.37 42.91 -5.80
CA ALA A 4 50.43 43.09 -4.68
C ALA A 4 48.99 43.49 -5.08
N GLU A 5 48.74 43.88 -6.34
CA GLU A 5 47.44 44.45 -6.76
C GLU A 5 46.68 43.62 -7.82
N LEU A 6 47.21 42.48 -8.28
CA LEU A 6 46.53 41.65 -9.29
C LEU A 6 45.60 40.62 -8.65
N SER A 7 44.40 40.43 -9.20
CA SER A 7 43.52 39.32 -8.82
C SER A 7 44.16 37.96 -9.15
N SER A 8 43.72 36.89 -8.49
CA SER A 8 44.22 35.52 -8.74
C SER A 8 44.12 35.12 -10.22
N GLY A 9 43.02 35.44 -10.88
CA GLY A 9 42.83 35.14 -12.29
C GLY A 9 43.65 36.00 -13.25
N GLN A 10 43.87 37.29 -12.94
CA GLN A 10 44.81 38.12 -13.71
C GLN A 10 46.25 37.61 -13.59
N ARG A 11 46.66 37.20 -12.38
CA ARG A 11 47.98 36.57 -12.18
C ARG A 11 48.11 35.28 -12.99
N ALA A 12 47.06 34.46 -13.08
CA ALA A 12 47.06 33.24 -13.87
C ALA A 12 47.32 33.54 -15.37
N TYR A 13 46.63 34.52 -15.96
CA TYR A 13 46.89 34.94 -17.34
C TYR A 13 48.29 35.51 -17.54
N VAL A 14 48.74 36.41 -16.68
CA VAL A 14 50.09 37.00 -16.78
C VAL A 14 51.14 35.90 -16.70
N ASN A 15 51.00 34.95 -15.77
CA ASN A 15 51.90 33.81 -15.66
C ASN A 15 51.88 32.95 -16.92
N LEU A 16 50.68 32.59 -17.42
CA LEU A 16 50.53 31.78 -18.64
C LEU A 16 51.21 32.45 -19.84
N PHE A 17 50.89 33.71 -20.13
CA PHE A 17 51.48 34.43 -21.25
C PHE A 17 52.98 34.69 -21.05
N SER A 18 53.45 34.94 -19.83
CA SER A 18 54.88 35.09 -19.54
C SER A 18 55.64 33.79 -19.75
N SER A 19 55.07 32.66 -19.33
CA SER A 19 55.65 31.32 -19.55
C SER A 19 55.73 30.98 -21.03
N VAL A 20 54.66 31.26 -21.79
CA VAL A 20 54.64 31.06 -23.24
C VAL A 20 55.65 31.97 -23.94
N TRP A 21 55.69 33.26 -23.59
CA TRP A 21 56.69 34.19 -24.13
C TRP A 21 58.12 33.71 -23.86
N ASN A 22 58.43 33.31 -22.62
CA ASN A 22 59.76 32.82 -22.26
C ASN A 22 60.15 31.56 -23.05
N ALA A 23 59.21 30.64 -23.25
CA ALA A 23 59.44 29.43 -24.07
C ALA A 23 59.64 29.75 -25.56
N LEU A 24 58.97 30.78 -26.08
CA LEU A 24 59.11 31.20 -27.48
C LEU A 24 60.39 32.01 -27.73
N ALA A 25 60.87 32.78 -26.75
CA ALA A 25 62.06 33.61 -26.87
C ALA A 25 63.35 32.81 -27.15
N ASP A 26 63.46 31.58 -26.63
CA ASP A 26 64.62 30.70 -26.80
C ASP A 26 64.55 29.80 -28.06
N SER A 27 63.49 29.94 -28.88
CA SER A 27 63.24 29.04 -30.02
C SER A 27 63.77 29.58 -31.36
N ARG A 28 64.33 28.69 -32.20
CA ARG A 28 64.76 28.99 -33.60
C ARG A 28 63.61 29.54 -34.44
N ASP A 29 63.90 30.20 -35.55
CA ASP A 29 62.97 30.93 -36.45
C ASP A 29 62.03 30.02 -37.27
N THR A 30 61.39 29.05 -36.60
CA THR A 30 60.45 28.08 -37.18
C THR A 30 59.08 28.19 -36.51
N ASP A 31 58.02 27.74 -37.20
CA ASP A 31 56.65 27.67 -36.68
C ASP A 31 56.57 26.91 -35.33
N ALA A 32 55.62 27.30 -34.47
CA ALA A 32 55.54 26.80 -33.10
C ALA A 32 54.23 26.04 -32.80
N LEU A 33 54.35 24.91 -32.11
CA LEU A 33 53.23 24.19 -31.50
C LEU A 33 53.22 24.46 -30.00
N VAL A 34 52.17 25.14 -29.52
CA VAL A 34 51.99 25.50 -28.10
C VAL A 34 50.95 24.58 -27.47
N CYS A 35 51.37 23.77 -26.51
CA CYS A 35 50.48 22.90 -25.74
C CYS A 35 50.26 23.48 -24.35
N ILE A 36 49.00 23.70 -23.98
CA ILE A 36 48.57 24.21 -22.67
C ILE A 36 47.69 23.13 -22.03
N ASP A 37 48.22 22.48 -21.00
CA ASP A 37 47.45 21.50 -20.25
C ASP A 37 46.62 22.21 -19.16
N GLU A 38 45.33 21.86 -19.06
CA GLU A 38 44.34 22.46 -18.16
C GLU A 38 44.42 23.99 -18.11
N GLY A 39 44.31 24.63 -19.29
CA GLY A 39 44.48 26.09 -19.41
C GLY A 39 43.49 26.93 -18.59
N ASP A 40 42.38 26.33 -18.17
CA ASP A 40 41.35 26.94 -17.33
C ASP A 40 41.55 26.76 -15.81
N LEU A 41 42.60 26.04 -15.41
CA LEU A 41 42.88 25.73 -14.01
C LEU A 41 43.07 27.02 -13.19
N TYR A 42 42.36 27.09 -12.06
CA TYR A 42 42.30 28.25 -11.16
C TYR A 42 41.64 29.52 -11.72
N LEU A 43 41.08 29.49 -12.93
CA LEU A 43 40.31 30.61 -13.46
C LEU A 43 38.89 30.64 -12.89
N HIS A 44 38.48 31.82 -12.43
CA HIS A 44 37.08 32.09 -12.10
C HIS A 44 36.19 31.89 -13.36
N PRO A 45 34.94 31.41 -13.27
CA PRO A 45 34.10 31.12 -14.44
C PRO A 45 34.01 32.25 -15.47
N GLN A 46 33.89 33.51 -15.01
CA GLN A 46 33.91 34.69 -15.89
C GLN A 46 35.17 34.76 -16.77
N LEU A 47 36.32 34.42 -16.21
CA LEU A 47 37.60 34.43 -16.91
C LEU A 47 37.78 33.22 -17.83
N GLN A 48 37.09 32.12 -17.57
CA GLN A 48 37.07 30.96 -18.47
C GLN A 48 36.34 31.28 -19.78
N VAL A 49 35.23 32.03 -19.72
CA VAL A 49 34.49 32.49 -20.90
C VAL A 49 35.38 33.34 -21.81
N GLU A 50 36.23 34.20 -21.24
CA GLU A 50 37.12 35.10 -21.99
C GLU A 50 38.44 34.44 -22.46
N PHE A 51 38.66 33.17 -22.14
CA PHE A 51 39.97 32.52 -22.28
C PHE A 51 40.41 32.35 -23.73
N ILE A 52 39.54 31.79 -24.56
CA ILE A 52 39.83 31.56 -25.98
C ILE A 52 40.02 32.90 -26.70
N GLU A 53 39.16 33.89 -26.42
CA GLU A 53 39.30 35.25 -26.95
C GLU A 53 40.69 35.83 -26.63
N LYS A 54 41.12 35.76 -25.36
CA LYS A 54 42.43 36.29 -24.93
C LYS A 54 43.59 35.54 -25.57
N LEU A 55 43.52 34.21 -25.68
CA LEU A 55 44.56 33.44 -26.38
C LEU A 55 44.68 33.90 -27.83
N VAL A 56 43.57 33.96 -28.57
CA VAL A 56 43.57 34.33 -29.99
C VAL A 56 44.04 35.76 -30.22
N ARG A 57 43.71 36.70 -29.31
CA ARG A 57 44.09 38.12 -29.45
C ARG A 57 45.50 38.43 -28.98
N VAL A 58 45.98 37.78 -27.90
CA VAL A 58 47.27 38.11 -27.29
C VAL A 58 48.41 37.35 -27.96
N MET A 59 48.22 36.06 -28.28
CA MET A 59 49.30 35.21 -28.80
C MET A 59 49.98 35.78 -30.06
N PRO A 60 49.27 36.32 -31.07
CA PRO A 60 49.91 36.90 -32.26
C PRO A 60 50.82 38.11 -31.99
N HIS A 61 50.66 38.77 -30.84
CA HIS A 61 51.52 39.88 -30.43
C HIS A 61 52.79 39.40 -29.71
N LEU A 62 52.84 38.14 -29.30
CA LEU A 62 53.98 37.55 -28.60
C LEU A 62 55.08 37.06 -29.55
N THR A 63 54.76 36.80 -30.82
CA THR A 63 55.75 36.36 -31.82
C THR A 63 55.24 36.60 -33.23
N HIS A 64 56.15 36.76 -34.19
CA HIS A 64 55.83 36.86 -35.62
C HIS A 64 55.72 35.49 -36.31
N LYS A 65 55.86 34.39 -35.56
CA LYS A 65 55.81 33.01 -36.05
C LYS A 65 54.38 32.51 -36.20
N GLU A 66 54.12 31.62 -37.15
CA GLU A 66 52.86 30.88 -37.21
C GLU A 66 52.76 29.92 -36.01
N MET A 67 51.59 29.86 -35.38
CA MET A 67 51.37 29.11 -34.15
C MET A 67 50.13 28.23 -34.21
N GLN A 68 50.30 26.95 -33.88
CA GLN A 68 49.18 26.05 -33.55
C GLN A 68 49.09 25.91 -32.03
N ILE A 69 47.90 26.10 -31.48
CA ILE A 69 47.66 26.00 -30.03
C ILE A 69 46.78 24.79 -29.76
N ILE A 70 47.22 23.93 -28.84
CA ILE A 70 46.45 22.82 -28.29
C ILE A 70 46.20 23.11 -26.82
N VAL A 71 44.92 23.18 -26.44
CA VAL A 71 44.49 23.38 -25.05
C VAL A 71 43.68 22.17 -24.60
N THR A 72 43.96 21.66 -23.41
CA THR A 72 43.07 20.70 -22.73
C THR A 72 42.26 21.44 -21.66
N THR A 73 41.02 21.00 -21.44
CA THR A 73 40.13 21.60 -20.46
C THR A 73 39.07 20.61 -19.96
N HIS A 74 38.71 20.73 -18.70
CA HIS A 74 37.52 20.09 -18.13
C HIS A 74 36.31 21.03 -18.09
N SER A 75 36.50 22.31 -18.43
CA SER A 75 35.45 23.32 -18.37
C SER A 75 34.66 23.42 -19.67
N PRO A 76 33.33 23.20 -19.65
CA PRO A 76 32.47 23.43 -20.81
C PRO A 76 32.36 24.90 -21.20
N LEU A 77 32.72 25.83 -20.30
CA LEU A 77 32.67 27.27 -20.56
C LEU A 77 33.70 27.71 -21.60
N LEU A 78 34.86 27.04 -21.69
CA LEU A 78 35.85 27.32 -22.74
C LEU A 78 35.35 26.90 -24.13
N VAL A 79 34.52 25.87 -24.17
CA VAL A 79 34.12 25.20 -25.40
C VAL A 79 33.05 25.99 -26.17
N THR A 80 32.38 26.96 -25.51
CA THR A 80 31.37 27.83 -26.13
C THR A 80 31.93 28.71 -27.24
N ASP A 81 33.23 28.99 -27.23
CA ASP A 81 33.90 29.86 -28.21
C ASP A 81 34.68 29.07 -29.26
N LEU A 82 34.60 27.74 -29.24
CA LEU A 82 35.29 26.86 -30.18
C LEU A 82 34.32 26.29 -31.21
N PRO A 83 34.60 26.45 -32.52
CA PRO A 83 33.94 25.68 -33.56
C PRO A 83 34.25 24.19 -33.42
N GLY A 84 33.31 23.32 -33.82
CA GLY A 84 33.46 21.86 -33.68
C GLY A 84 34.69 21.27 -34.39
N GLN A 85 35.20 21.92 -35.44
CA GLN A 85 36.44 21.53 -36.13
C GLN A 85 37.70 21.71 -35.26
N CYS A 86 37.65 22.59 -34.27
CA CYS A 86 38.75 22.86 -33.33
C CYS A 86 38.59 22.10 -32.01
N LEU A 87 37.57 21.24 -31.89
CA LEU A 87 37.23 20.55 -30.65
C LEU A 87 37.43 19.04 -30.81
N THR A 88 38.19 18.44 -29.90
CA THR A 88 38.31 16.98 -29.77
C THR A 88 37.87 16.58 -28.37
N VAL A 89 36.88 15.67 -28.30
CA VAL A 89 36.32 15.16 -27.04
C VAL A 89 36.92 13.78 -26.76
N LEU A 90 37.52 13.64 -25.59
CA LEU A 90 38.06 12.36 -25.12
C LEU A 90 37.01 11.64 -24.27
N THR A 91 36.67 10.41 -24.66
CA THR A 91 35.63 9.59 -24.00
C THR A 91 36.18 8.20 -23.73
N LYS A 92 35.64 7.47 -22.75
CA LYS A 92 35.96 6.05 -22.57
C LYS A 92 34.90 5.18 -23.23
N ASP A 93 35.31 4.13 -23.93
CA ASP A 93 34.39 3.14 -24.47
C ASP A 93 33.90 2.17 -23.39
N LYS A 94 33.03 1.21 -23.76
CA LYS A 94 32.48 0.20 -22.84
C LYS A 94 33.55 -0.70 -22.20
N ASN A 95 34.74 -0.77 -22.79
CA ASN A 95 35.87 -1.56 -22.32
C ASN A 95 36.89 -0.71 -21.55
N GLY A 96 36.61 0.58 -21.34
CA GLY A 96 37.48 1.53 -20.63
C GLY A 96 38.61 2.12 -21.46
N LEU A 97 38.66 1.86 -22.78
CA LEU A 97 39.66 2.41 -23.69
C LEU A 97 39.30 3.85 -24.09
N THR A 98 40.29 4.73 -24.13
CA THR A 98 40.11 6.14 -24.53
C THR A 98 39.88 6.25 -26.03
N GLN A 99 38.79 6.91 -26.42
CA GLN A 99 38.45 7.25 -27.79
C GLN A 99 38.35 8.77 -27.95
N ALA A 100 39.04 9.29 -28.96
CA ALA A 100 38.88 10.67 -29.41
C ALA A 100 37.73 10.78 -30.42
N LYS A 101 36.82 11.73 -30.21
CA LYS A 101 35.73 12.06 -31.13
C LYS A 101 35.80 13.53 -31.49
N GLN A 102 35.50 13.86 -32.75
CA GLN A 102 35.33 15.25 -33.16
C GLN A 102 34.19 15.89 -32.36
N GLY A 103 34.41 17.12 -31.90
CA GLY A 103 33.43 17.90 -31.17
C GLY A 103 32.18 18.26 -31.98
N GLY A 104 31.07 18.44 -31.27
CA GLY A 104 29.80 18.89 -31.85
C GLY A 104 29.77 20.39 -32.17
N LYS A 105 28.57 20.90 -32.48
CA LYS A 105 28.33 22.34 -32.66
C LYS A 105 28.28 23.03 -31.30
N THR A 106 29.41 23.59 -30.85
CA THR A 106 29.54 24.22 -29.53
C THR A 106 29.67 25.74 -29.58
N PHE A 107 30.09 26.31 -30.72
CA PHE A 107 30.22 27.75 -30.89
C PHE A 107 28.88 28.48 -30.68
N GLY A 108 28.81 29.32 -29.64
CA GLY A 108 27.59 30.03 -29.22
C GLY A 108 26.46 29.12 -28.73
N ALA A 109 26.73 27.85 -28.44
CA ALA A 109 25.71 26.91 -27.97
C ALA A 109 25.31 27.18 -26.51
N ASN A 110 24.10 26.76 -26.15
CA ASN A 110 23.65 26.82 -24.76
C ASN A 110 24.52 25.89 -23.89
N LEU A 111 24.96 26.36 -22.73
CA LEU A 111 25.77 25.61 -21.78
C LEU A 111 25.18 24.23 -21.44
N TYR A 112 23.85 24.14 -21.32
CA TYR A 112 23.16 22.85 -21.08
C TYR A 112 23.34 21.87 -22.24
N ASP A 113 23.29 22.34 -23.48
CA ASP A 113 23.48 21.48 -24.65
C ASP A 113 24.93 21.00 -24.75
N ILE A 114 25.88 21.83 -24.33
CA ILE A 114 27.30 21.44 -24.24
C ILE A 114 27.48 20.35 -23.19
N TYR A 115 26.95 20.56 -21.98
CA TYR A 115 26.97 19.56 -20.91
C TYR A 115 26.36 18.22 -21.33
N ARG A 116 25.20 18.26 -22.00
CA ARG A 116 24.49 17.06 -22.45
C ARG A 116 25.21 16.34 -23.59
N ASN A 117 25.56 17.07 -24.65
CA ASN A 117 25.99 16.47 -25.90
C ASN A 117 27.51 16.25 -25.96
N THR A 118 28.29 17.12 -25.31
CA THR A 118 29.76 17.10 -25.37
C THR A 118 30.35 16.40 -24.14
N PHE A 119 29.80 16.67 -22.95
CA PHE A 119 30.30 16.11 -21.68
C PHE A 119 29.52 14.87 -21.18
N GLN A 120 28.55 14.38 -21.97
CA GLN A 120 27.83 13.12 -21.73
C GLN A 120 27.21 12.99 -20.32
N LEU A 121 26.67 14.08 -19.79
CA LEU A 121 25.80 13.97 -18.61
C LEU A 121 24.49 13.27 -19.04
N ASP A 122 24.30 12.01 -18.62
CA ASP A 122 23.22 11.08 -18.98
C ASP A 122 21.80 11.62 -18.68
N ASN A 123 21.33 12.61 -19.45
CA ASN A 123 20.07 13.33 -19.26
C ASN A 123 19.84 13.89 -17.83
N GLN A 124 20.85 13.89 -16.96
CA GLN A 124 20.79 14.46 -15.61
C GLN A 124 20.84 15.98 -15.71
N ARG A 125 19.66 16.61 -15.65
CA ARG A 125 19.49 18.07 -15.70
C ARG A 125 19.74 18.75 -14.35
N THR A 126 19.63 17.99 -13.26
CA THR A 126 19.73 18.47 -11.89
C THR A 126 20.44 17.42 -11.03
N GLY A 127 20.90 17.80 -9.84
CA GLY A 127 21.43 16.83 -8.88
C GLY A 127 20.39 15.77 -8.49
N ASN A 128 20.87 14.59 -8.06
CA ASN A 128 20.00 13.45 -7.76
C ASN A 128 18.94 13.77 -6.70
N LEU A 129 19.32 14.47 -5.62
CA LEU A 129 18.38 14.86 -4.56
C LEU A 129 17.24 15.75 -5.08
N SER A 130 17.57 16.76 -5.89
CA SER A 130 16.56 17.62 -6.51
C SER A 130 15.68 16.86 -7.49
N GLN A 131 16.22 15.87 -8.22
CA GLN A 131 15.45 15.05 -9.14
C GLN A 131 14.42 14.20 -8.40
N ASP A 132 14.81 13.55 -7.31
CA ASP A 132 13.92 12.74 -6.48
C ASP A 132 12.82 13.60 -5.85
N TYR A 133 13.18 14.77 -5.33
CA TYR A 133 12.23 15.72 -4.75
C TYR A 133 11.25 16.27 -5.81
N MET A 134 11.73 16.68 -7.00
CA MET A 134 10.83 17.13 -8.07
C MET A 134 9.88 16.02 -8.52
N THR A 135 10.35 14.77 -8.55
CA THR A 135 9.54 13.61 -8.92
C THR A 135 8.41 13.37 -7.91
N SER A 136 8.67 13.54 -6.60
CA SER A 136 7.61 13.42 -5.59
C SER A 136 6.57 14.53 -5.73
N ILE A 137 6.99 15.77 -6.01
CA ILE A 137 6.08 16.89 -6.23
C ILE A 137 5.24 16.71 -7.49
N ILE A 138 5.82 16.22 -8.59
CA ILE A 138 5.06 15.90 -9.81
C ILE A 138 3.98 14.86 -9.51
N ARG A 139 4.30 13.81 -8.76
CA ARG A 139 3.31 12.81 -8.34
C ARG A 139 2.16 13.41 -7.51
N LEU A 140 2.43 14.42 -6.68
CA LEU A 140 1.39 15.14 -5.96
C LEU A 140 0.52 15.97 -6.90
N LEU A 141 1.11 16.62 -7.90
CA LEU A 141 0.37 17.41 -8.90
C LEU A 141 -0.56 16.55 -9.76
N ASP A 142 -0.19 15.29 -10.01
CA ASP A 142 -0.98 14.34 -10.80
C ASP A 142 -2.19 13.78 -10.04
N LYS A 143 -2.26 13.91 -8.72
CA LYS A 143 -3.42 13.47 -7.92
C LYS A 143 -4.68 14.21 -8.35
N GLU A 144 -5.78 13.48 -8.54
CA GLU A 144 -7.11 14.08 -8.80
C GLU A 144 -7.64 14.86 -7.60
N VAL A 145 -7.44 14.31 -6.39
CA VAL A 145 -7.88 14.90 -5.13
C VAL A 145 -6.67 15.09 -4.22
N LEU A 146 -6.51 16.31 -3.70
CA LEU A 146 -5.44 16.66 -2.77
C LEU A 146 -5.95 16.55 -1.33
N MET A 147 -5.17 15.89 -0.48
CA MET A 147 -5.37 15.88 0.97
C MET A 147 -4.71 17.12 1.61
N ASP A 148 -5.09 17.46 2.85
CA ASP A 148 -4.51 18.63 3.54
C ASP A 148 -2.97 18.51 3.69
N ALA A 149 -2.45 17.30 3.91
CA ALA A 149 -1.00 17.05 3.93
C ALA A 149 -0.34 17.34 2.57
N ASP A 150 -0.98 16.95 1.46
CA ASP A 150 -0.49 17.23 0.11
C ASP A 150 -0.41 18.74 -0.16
N ILE A 151 -1.37 19.51 0.37
CA ILE A 151 -1.38 20.98 0.25
C ILE A 151 -0.21 21.60 1.02
N VAL A 152 0.07 21.09 2.23
CA VAL A 152 1.22 21.55 3.03
C VAL A 152 2.52 21.30 2.26
N ASP A 153 2.70 20.09 1.71
CA ASP A 153 3.89 19.72 0.94
C ASP A 153 4.04 20.56 -0.33
N LEU A 154 2.95 20.73 -1.11
CA LEU A 154 2.95 21.57 -2.30
C LEU A 154 3.26 23.03 -1.97
N THR A 155 2.71 23.56 -0.88
CA THR A 155 2.98 24.95 -0.44
C THR A 155 4.44 25.11 -0.03
N ALA A 156 4.98 24.16 0.75
CA ALA A 156 6.39 24.17 1.14
C ALA A 156 7.32 24.10 -0.08
N SER A 157 6.94 23.33 -1.11
CA SER A 157 7.74 23.16 -2.33
C SER A 157 7.94 24.46 -3.11
N LEU A 158 7.03 25.44 -3.02
CA LEU A 158 7.18 26.76 -3.67
C LEU A 158 8.36 27.57 -3.14
N ASN A 159 8.79 27.32 -1.91
CA ASN A 159 9.96 27.98 -1.30
C ASN A 159 11.28 27.29 -1.68
N ILE A 160 11.22 26.05 -2.17
CA ILE A 160 12.40 25.21 -2.45
C ILE A 160 12.68 25.16 -3.95
N ILE A 161 11.63 25.01 -4.78
CA ILE A 161 11.77 24.80 -6.22
C ILE A 161 12.02 26.13 -6.93
N GLY A 162 13.10 26.20 -7.70
CA GLY A 162 13.45 27.34 -8.56
C GLY A 162 12.89 27.26 -9.99
N ASP A 163 12.39 26.09 -10.41
CA ASP A 163 11.84 25.90 -11.76
C ASP A 163 10.52 26.66 -11.94
N LYS A 164 10.49 27.63 -12.85
CA LYS A 164 9.34 28.52 -13.06
C LYS A 164 8.11 27.78 -13.57
N LEU A 165 8.28 26.76 -14.40
CA LEU A 165 7.17 26.02 -15.00
C LEU A 165 6.50 25.14 -13.95
N LEU A 166 7.29 24.40 -13.18
CA LEU A 166 6.79 23.55 -12.10
C LEU A 166 6.09 24.39 -11.02
N ARG A 167 6.66 25.53 -10.62
CA ARG A 167 6.00 26.51 -9.72
C ARG A 167 4.65 26.97 -10.25
N TYR A 168 4.57 27.34 -11.52
CA TYR A 168 3.30 27.74 -12.15
C TYR A 168 2.25 26.63 -12.04
N HIS A 169 2.62 25.37 -12.27
CA HIS A 169 1.71 24.24 -12.13
C HIS A 169 1.26 24.01 -10.67
N ILE A 170 2.17 24.16 -9.70
CA ILE A 170 1.86 24.09 -8.27
C ILE A 170 0.88 25.20 -7.89
N GLU A 171 1.17 26.45 -8.23
CA GLU A 171 0.31 27.60 -7.97
C GLU A 171 -1.06 27.42 -8.62
N LYS A 172 -1.11 26.97 -9.87
CA LYS A 172 -2.38 26.69 -10.58
C LYS A 172 -3.20 25.63 -9.84
N LYS A 173 -2.57 24.54 -9.38
CA LYS A 173 -3.25 23.46 -8.65
C LYS A 173 -3.75 23.94 -7.28
N LEU A 174 -2.94 24.71 -6.54
CA LEU A 174 -3.31 25.31 -5.26
C LEU A 174 -4.43 26.37 -5.41
N ASN A 175 -4.38 27.19 -6.45
CA ASN A 175 -5.43 28.16 -6.73
C ASN A 175 -6.75 27.48 -7.12
N ALA A 176 -6.70 26.40 -7.91
CA ALA A 176 -7.89 25.60 -8.20
C ALA A 176 -8.48 24.99 -6.90
N TYR A 177 -7.62 24.54 -5.98
CA TYR A 177 -8.02 24.09 -4.65
C TYR A 177 -8.68 25.21 -3.82
N GLN A 178 -8.11 26.42 -3.82
CA GLN A 178 -8.66 27.60 -3.12
C GLN A 178 -9.97 28.12 -3.75
N GLN A 179 -10.14 28.01 -5.06
CA GLN A 179 -11.38 28.39 -5.73
C GLN A 179 -12.50 27.37 -5.47
N GLN A 180 -12.19 26.07 -5.51
CA GLN A 180 -13.12 25.04 -5.06
C GLN A 180 -13.47 25.20 -3.56
N ALA A 181 -12.52 25.68 -2.75
CA ALA A 181 -12.72 26.02 -1.36
C ALA A 181 -13.69 27.18 -1.12
N GLY A 182 -13.68 28.18 -2.01
CA GLY A 182 -14.57 29.35 -1.92
C GLY A 182 -16.01 29.07 -2.35
N ILE A 183 -16.24 28.12 -3.25
CA ILE A 183 -17.57 27.79 -3.79
C ILE A 183 -18.33 26.82 -2.85
N MET A 184 -17.62 25.92 -2.18
CA MET A 184 -18.18 25.01 -1.18
C MET A 184 -17.81 25.51 0.21
N GLY A 185 -18.66 26.36 0.79
CA GLY A 185 -18.42 27.08 2.05
C GLY A 185 -17.51 26.36 3.04
N GLY A 186 -16.25 26.79 3.09
CA GLY A 186 -15.38 26.84 4.27
C GLY A 186 -15.08 25.57 5.08
N GLN A 187 -15.60 24.38 4.76
CA GLN A 187 -15.43 23.21 5.63
C GLN A 187 -14.77 22.03 4.90
N PRO A 188 -13.54 21.62 5.30
CA PRO A 188 -12.88 20.41 4.81
C PRO A 188 -13.78 19.16 4.82
N ALA A 189 -14.70 19.08 5.78
CA ALA A 189 -15.71 18.03 5.86
C ALA A 189 -16.62 17.97 4.62
N ALA A 190 -17.17 19.10 4.16
CA ALA A 190 -18.06 19.15 3.00
C ALA A 190 -17.39 18.64 1.72
N ARG A 191 -16.07 18.87 1.57
CA ARG A 191 -15.29 18.36 0.44
C ARG A 191 -15.08 16.85 0.53
N ARG A 192 -14.71 16.33 1.70
CA ARG A 192 -14.61 14.88 1.94
C ARG A 192 -15.95 14.18 1.67
N HIS A 193 -17.05 14.74 2.16
CA HIS A 193 -18.39 14.18 1.95
C HIS A 193 -18.78 14.18 0.47
N SER A 194 -18.47 15.26 -0.27
CA SER A 194 -18.69 15.35 -1.72
C SER A 194 -17.80 14.37 -2.51
N ALA A 195 -16.54 14.22 -2.11
CA ALA A 195 -15.62 13.26 -2.70
C ALA A 195 -16.11 11.81 -2.51
N LEU A 196 -16.57 11.48 -1.29
CA LEU A 196 -17.16 10.17 -1.02
C LEU A 196 -18.40 9.96 -1.89
N LEU A 197 -19.30 10.94 -1.97
CA LEU A 197 -20.50 10.84 -2.79
C LEU A 197 -20.16 10.61 -4.27
N LYS A 198 -19.17 11.33 -4.82
CA LYS A 198 -18.70 11.11 -6.20
C LYS A 198 -18.12 9.72 -6.39
N ALA A 199 -17.33 9.22 -5.43
CA ALA A 199 -16.77 7.87 -5.50
C ALA A 199 -17.87 6.80 -5.47
N LEU A 200 -18.88 6.98 -4.61
CA LEU A 200 -20.05 6.09 -4.52
C LEU A 200 -20.91 6.13 -5.79
N LEU A 201 -21.14 7.30 -6.36
CA LEU A 201 -21.96 7.49 -7.56
C LEU A 201 -21.21 7.19 -8.87
N ASN A 202 -19.94 6.79 -8.80
CA ASN A 202 -19.21 6.33 -9.97
C ASN A 202 -19.82 5.01 -10.48
N ASP A 203 -19.85 4.83 -11.80
CA ASP A 203 -20.58 3.73 -12.43
C ASP A 203 -20.15 2.36 -11.87
N GLY A 204 -21.12 1.63 -11.30
CA GLY A 204 -20.93 0.28 -10.74
C GLY A 204 -20.36 0.21 -9.32
N THR A 205 -19.97 1.32 -8.67
CA THR A 205 -19.42 1.28 -7.29
C THR A 205 -20.46 0.77 -6.28
N LEU A 206 -21.69 1.27 -6.31
CA LEU A 206 -22.74 0.84 -5.38
C LEU A 206 -23.10 -0.64 -5.55
N GLU A 207 -23.15 -1.12 -6.80
CA GLU A 207 -23.40 -2.53 -7.09
C GLU A 207 -22.27 -3.39 -6.50
N LYS A 208 -21.01 -3.05 -6.79
CA LYS A 208 -19.84 -3.72 -6.22
C LYS A 208 -19.85 -3.71 -4.69
N LEU A 209 -20.20 -2.59 -4.06
CA LEU A 209 -20.31 -2.52 -2.61
C LEU A 209 -21.30 -3.55 -2.05
N ILE A 210 -22.38 -3.86 -2.77
CA ILE A 210 -23.39 -4.82 -2.32
C ILE A 210 -22.95 -6.26 -2.60
N THR A 211 -22.40 -6.53 -3.79
CA THR A 211 -22.22 -7.89 -4.31
C THR A 211 -20.79 -8.42 -4.31
N SER A 212 -19.77 -7.57 -4.17
CA SER A 212 -18.36 -7.99 -4.24
C SER A 212 -17.96 -8.91 -3.10
N GLY A 213 -17.18 -9.95 -3.44
CA GLY A 213 -16.61 -10.88 -2.47
C GLY A 213 -15.60 -10.21 -1.52
N PRO A 214 -15.16 -10.91 -0.47
CA PRO A 214 -14.43 -10.29 0.64
C PRO A 214 -13.12 -9.58 0.25
N ARG A 215 -12.38 -10.11 -0.74
CA ARG A 215 -11.12 -9.50 -1.23
C ARG A 215 -11.36 -8.18 -1.96
N GLU A 216 -12.38 -8.13 -2.80
CA GLU A 216 -12.78 -6.91 -3.51
C GLU A 216 -13.38 -5.89 -2.54
N LEU A 217 -14.13 -6.36 -1.54
CA LEU A 217 -14.68 -5.52 -0.49
C LEU A 217 -13.59 -4.84 0.34
N ASP A 218 -12.50 -5.55 0.66
CA ASP A 218 -11.31 -4.97 1.33
C ASP A 218 -10.66 -3.88 0.45
N ALA A 219 -10.54 -4.11 -0.85
CA ALA A 219 -10.02 -3.10 -1.78
C ALA A 219 -10.92 -1.86 -1.89
N LEU A 220 -12.25 -2.04 -1.86
CA LEU A 220 -13.20 -0.93 -1.78
C LEU A 220 -13.07 -0.17 -0.46
N ALA A 221 -12.86 -0.88 0.66
CA ALA A 221 -12.60 -0.27 1.96
C ALA A 221 -11.32 0.58 1.92
N ASP A 222 -10.23 0.05 1.39
CA ASP A 222 -8.95 0.75 1.23
C ASP A 222 -9.06 2.00 0.35
N THR A 223 -9.98 1.98 -0.62
CA THR A 223 -10.22 3.13 -1.52
C THR A 223 -11.09 4.20 -0.88
N LEU A 224 -12.16 3.82 -0.18
CA LEU A 224 -13.17 4.75 0.33
C LEU A 224 -12.88 5.27 1.74
N SER A 225 -12.29 4.45 2.61
CA SER A 225 -11.98 4.84 3.99
C SER A 225 -11.09 6.08 4.10
N PRO A 226 -10.01 6.25 3.29
CA PRO A 226 -9.15 7.43 3.39
C PRO A 226 -9.83 8.75 3.05
N ILE A 227 -10.99 8.72 2.37
CA ILE A 227 -11.77 9.91 2.04
C ILE A 227 -12.39 10.51 3.32
N LEU A 228 -12.70 9.69 4.32
CA LEU A 228 -13.28 10.10 5.59
C LEU A 228 -12.20 10.34 6.65
N ALA A 229 -12.40 11.35 7.49
CA ALA A 229 -11.57 11.61 8.67
C ALA A 229 -12.30 11.24 9.96
N ASN A 230 -11.56 11.06 11.06
CA ASN A 230 -12.12 10.75 12.38
C ASN A 230 -13.23 11.74 12.81
N ALA A 231 -13.06 13.02 12.50
CA ALA A 231 -14.07 14.06 12.77
C ALA A 231 -15.42 13.83 12.06
N ASP A 232 -15.46 13.06 10.96
CA ASP A 232 -16.72 12.74 10.26
C ASP A 232 -17.56 11.69 11.01
N PHE A 233 -16.97 11.03 12.00
CA PHE A 233 -17.62 10.06 12.88
C PHE A 233 -18.10 10.67 14.21
N GLU A 234 -17.60 11.86 14.55
CA GLU A 234 -17.93 12.57 15.77
C GLU A 234 -19.12 13.51 15.57
N LYS A 235 -19.94 13.70 16.62
CA LYS A 235 -21.04 14.68 16.59
C LYS A 235 -20.48 16.09 16.72
N CYS A 236 -20.97 17.02 15.91
CA CYS A 236 -20.59 18.43 15.98
C CYS A 236 -21.76 19.29 16.44
N GLY A 237 -21.72 19.74 17.69
CA GLY A 237 -22.78 20.55 18.29
C GLY A 237 -24.14 19.85 18.26
N THR A 238 -25.13 20.48 17.63
CA THR A 238 -26.49 19.94 17.46
C THR A 238 -26.64 19.04 16.21
N HIS A 239 -25.62 18.96 15.36
CA HIS A 239 -25.67 18.17 14.14
C HIS A 239 -25.22 16.72 14.41
N ALA A 240 -26.00 15.77 13.87
CA ALA A 240 -25.63 14.36 13.83
C ALA A 240 -24.31 14.16 13.08
N ALA A 241 -23.52 13.16 13.47
CA ALA A 241 -22.29 12.82 12.76
C ALA A 241 -22.59 12.47 11.29
N PHE A 242 -21.68 12.76 10.38
CA PHE A 242 -21.87 12.37 8.98
C PHE A 242 -22.00 10.84 8.83
N SER A 243 -21.28 10.08 9.65
CA SER A 243 -21.43 8.64 9.80
C SER A 243 -22.87 8.22 10.15
N GLU A 244 -23.57 8.98 10.99
CA GLU A 244 -24.96 8.71 11.39
C GLU A 244 -25.92 8.94 10.21
N LEU A 245 -25.67 9.96 9.38
CA LEU A 245 -26.42 10.17 8.15
C LEU A 245 -26.22 9.01 7.17
N LEU A 246 -24.97 8.58 6.96
CA LEU A 246 -24.69 7.43 6.10
C LEU A 246 -25.40 6.17 6.59
N GLN A 247 -25.31 5.85 7.89
CA GLN A 247 -25.90 4.63 8.46
C GLN A 247 -27.43 4.65 8.49
N ASN A 248 -28.07 5.82 8.64
CA ASN A 248 -29.52 5.91 8.81
C ASN A 248 -30.27 6.31 7.54
N LYS A 249 -29.61 6.95 6.56
CA LYS A 249 -30.26 7.47 5.35
C LYS A 249 -29.80 6.78 4.07
N VAL A 250 -28.51 6.44 3.95
CA VAL A 250 -27.96 5.87 2.72
C VAL A 250 -27.84 4.35 2.84
N PHE A 251 -27.04 3.89 3.80
CA PHE A 251 -26.76 2.47 4.07
C PHE A 251 -27.59 1.98 5.26
N ASN A 252 -28.91 2.13 5.16
CA ASN A 252 -29.84 1.85 6.26
C ASN A 252 -29.97 0.35 6.57
N TYR A 253 -29.03 -0.15 7.37
CA TYR A 253 -29.00 -1.54 7.81
C TYR A 253 -30.27 -1.94 8.59
N LYS A 254 -30.82 -1.03 9.41
CA LYS A 254 -32.04 -1.33 10.16
C LYS A 254 -33.21 -1.62 9.21
N ALA A 255 -33.42 -0.78 8.20
CA ALA A 255 -34.46 -0.98 7.21
C ALA A 255 -34.24 -2.26 6.39
N TYR A 256 -32.99 -2.57 6.02
CA TYR A 256 -32.64 -3.83 5.37
C TYR A 256 -32.96 -5.04 6.26
N ARG A 257 -32.50 -5.03 7.51
CA ARG A 257 -32.72 -6.12 8.48
C ARG A 257 -34.20 -6.36 8.76
N ASP A 258 -34.98 -5.29 8.78
CA ASP A 258 -36.43 -5.30 8.98
C ASP A 258 -37.22 -5.52 7.67
N SER A 259 -36.57 -5.75 6.53
CA SER A 259 -37.24 -6.05 5.25
C SER A 259 -37.62 -7.52 5.09
N ASP A 260 -38.57 -7.82 4.21
CA ASP A 260 -38.93 -9.19 3.81
C ASP A 260 -37.84 -9.82 2.93
N PHE A 261 -37.14 -8.98 2.16
CA PHE A 261 -36.01 -9.41 1.32
C PHE A 261 -34.91 -10.06 2.17
N CYS A 262 -34.50 -9.44 3.28
CA CYS A 262 -33.48 -10.01 4.16
C CYS A 262 -33.88 -11.39 4.70
N SER A 263 -35.12 -11.55 5.18
CA SER A 263 -35.58 -12.86 5.64
C SER A 263 -35.65 -13.90 4.52
N SER A 264 -36.12 -13.52 3.33
CA SER A 264 -36.24 -14.42 2.19
C SER A 264 -34.88 -14.90 1.70
N LEU A 265 -33.90 -13.99 1.64
CA LEU A 265 -32.52 -14.28 1.27
C LEU A 265 -31.92 -15.40 2.16
N TYR A 266 -32.01 -15.27 3.49
CA TYR A 266 -31.42 -16.28 4.39
C TYR A 266 -32.21 -17.60 4.43
N ILE A 267 -33.50 -17.58 4.09
CA ILE A 267 -34.28 -18.80 3.87
C ILE A 267 -33.80 -19.52 2.61
N GLU A 268 -33.60 -18.79 1.50
CA GLU A 268 -33.13 -19.33 0.22
C GLU A 268 -31.69 -19.85 0.30
N LEU A 269 -30.84 -19.18 1.09
CA LEU A 269 -29.48 -19.64 1.41
C LEU A 269 -29.45 -20.88 2.32
N LYS A 270 -30.62 -21.44 2.68
CA LYS A 270 -30.77 -22.65 3.50
C LYS A 270 -30.11 -22.54 4.88
N PHE A 271 -30.09 -21.34 5.48
CA PHE A 271 -29.80 -21.14 6.91
C PHE A 271 -30.98 -21.61 7.80
N THR A 272 -31.58 -22.76 7.48
CA THR A 272 -32.72 -23.32 8.21
C THR A 272 -32.28 -24.01 9.50
N THR A 273 -31.11 -24.63 9.50
CA THR A 273 -30.52 -25.34 10.65
C THR A 273 -29.01 -25.44 10.49
N VAL A 274 -28.28 -24.39 10.86
CA VAL A 274 -26.82 -24.42 10.99
C VAL A 274 -26.41 -23.75 12.31
N THR A 275 -25.14 -23.83 12.67
CA THR A 275 -24.55 -23.16 13.83
C THR A 275 -23.78 -21.92 13.42
N CYS A 276 -23.47 -21.08 14.40
CA CYS A 276 -22.72 -19.85 14.20
C CYS A 276 -21.35 -20.15 13.57
N PRO A 277 -21.03 -19.58 12.39
CA PRO A 277 -19.79 -19.85 11.63
C PRO A 277 -18.52 -19.47 12.37
N TYR A 278 -18.62 -18.59 13.36
CA TYR A 278 -17.48 -18.23 14.19
C TYR A 278 -17.16 -19.23 15.27
N CYS A 279 -18.16 -19.86 15.89
CA CYS A 279 -17.94 -20.61 17.13
C CYS A 279 -18.46 -22.04 17.09
N ASN A 280 -19.27 -22.45 16.11
CA ASN A 280 -19.92 -23.78 16.08
C ASN A 280 -20.69 -24.16 17.38
N GLU A 281 -20.91 -23.24 18.32
CA GLU A 281 -21.53 -23.51 19.63
C GLU A 281 -23.05 -23.27 19.63
N TYR A 282 -23.51 -22.19 18.99
CA TYR A 282 -24.91 -21.80 19.04
C TYR A 282 -25.61 -21.98 17.69
N PRO A 283 -26.82 -22.54 17.65
CA PRO A 283 -27.64 -22.59 16.45
C PRO A 283 -27.98 -21.19 15.92
N VAL A 284 -27.88 -21.01 14.60
CA VAL A 284 -28.36 -19.84 13.85
C VAL A 284 -29.43 -20.35 12.86
N LYS A 285 -30.69 -20.03 13.14
CA LYS A 285 -31.83 -20.59 12.40
C LYS A 285 -32.90 -19.57 12.08
N VAL A 286 -33.68 -19.83 11.04
CA VAL A 286 -34.88 -19.06 10.71
C VAL A 286 -36.12 -19.77 11.26
N ILE A 287 -36.94 -19.07 12.05
CA ILE A 287 -38.21 -19.57 12.56
C ILE A 287 -39.33 -19.08 11.66
N LEU A 288 -39.93 -20.02 10.90
CA LEU A 288 -41.08 -19.75 10.06
C LEU A 288 -42.36 -19.63 10.91
N ARG A 289 -43.11 -18.54 10.73
CA ARG A 289 -44.39 -18.33 11.41
C ARG A 289 -45.54 -18.72 10.49
N SER A 290 -46.33 -19.73 10.89
CA SER A 290 -47.48 -20.23 10.12
C SER A 290 -48.84 -19.76 10.65
N LYS A 291 -48.90 -19.16 11.86
CA LYS A 291 -50.14 -18.70 12.51
C LYS A 291 -49.97 -17.32 13.15
N GLY A 292 -50.96 -16.43 13.00
CA GLY A 292 -50.98 -15.07 13.59
C GLY A 292 -51.20 -13.95 12.58
N LYS A 293 -51.44 -12.71 13.06
CA LYS A 293 -51.59 -11.50 12.21
C LYS A 293 -50.29 -11.10 11.51
N ASP A 294 -49.15 -11.53 12.04
CA ASP A 294 -47.82 -11.20 11.52
C ASP A 294 -47.11 -12.48 11.06
N LYS A 295 -46.99 -12.65 9.74
CA LYS A 295 -46.44 -13.86 9.09
C LYS A 295 -44.93 -13.77 8.87
N LYS A 296 -44.28 -12.70 9.31
CA LYS A 296 -42.86 -12.49 9.02
C LYS A 296 -41.97 -13.54 9.74
N PRO A 297 -41.02 -14.19 9.03
CA PRO A 297 -40.05 -15.09 9.66
C PRO A 297 -39.19 -14.37 10.70
N ILE A 298 -38.81 -15.08 11.77
CA ILE A 298 -37.85 -14.57 12.76
C ILE A 298 -36.47 -15.14 12.46
N LEU A 299 -35.49 -14.26 12.26
CA LEU A 299 -34.08 -14.64 12.13
C LEU A 299 -33.49 -14.77 13.54
N HIS A 300 -33.22 -16.00 13.98
CA HIS A 300 -32.73 -16.31 15.33
C HIS A 300 -31.20 -16.28 15.41
N PHE A 301 -30.63 -15.22 14.86
CA PHE A 301 -29.20 -14.92 14.78
C PHE A 301 -29.02 -13.44 14.44
N ASP A 302 -27.86 -12.88 14.75
CA ASP A 302 -27.50 -11.54 14.33
C ASP A 302 -26.81 -11.58 12.96
N LEU A 303 -26.87 -10.49 12.20
CA LEU A 303 -25.92 -10.26 11.11
C LEU A 303 -24.81 -9.40 11.67
N ASP A 304 -23.68 -10.03 11.96
CA ASP A 304 -22.47 -9.31 12.32
C ASP A 304 -21.93 -8.60 11.10
N HIS A 305 -21.46 -7.36 11.29
CA HIS A 305 -20.70 -6.61 10.30
C HIS A 305 -19.23 -6.91 10.51
N PHE A 306 -18.65 -7.78 9.68
CA PHE A 306 -17.23 -8.15 9.80
C PHE A 306 -16.36 -6.88 9.84
N TYR A 307 -16.51 -6.01 8.84
CA TYR A 307 -16.06 -4.62 8.88
C TYR A 307 -17.09 -3.78 9.65
N PRO A 308 -16.73 -3.22 10.82
CA PRO A 308 -17.71 -2.60 11.71
C PRO A 308 -18.29 -1.33 11.10
N LYS A 309 -19.62 -1.18 11.19
CA LYS A 309 -20.39 -0.06 10.60
C LYS A 309 -19.96 1.32 11.10
N ASN A 310 -19.40 1.40 12.30
CA ASN A 310 -18.94 2.66 12.88
C ASN A 310 -17.69 3.20 12.19
N LYS A 311 -16.90 2.35 11.52
CA LYS A 311 -15.69 2.70 10.78
C LYS A 311 -15.89 2.59 9.26
N TYR A 312 -16.74 1.65 8.83
CA TYR A 312 -17.05 1.37 7.43
C TYR A 312 -18.56 1.46 7.17
N PRO A 313 -19.20 2.64 7.36
CA PRO A 313 -20.65 2.78 7.23
C PRO A 313 -21.16 2.46 5.81
N PHE A 314 -20.32 2.65 4.79
CA PHE A 314 -20.62 2.32 3.40
C PHE A 314 -20.62 0.82 3.09
N LEU A 315 -20.11 -0.03 4.00
CA LEU A 315 -20.17 -1.48 3.90
C LEU A 315 -21.35 -2.08 4.69
N ALA A 316 -22.21 -1.24 5.30
CA ALA A 316 -23.24 -1.72 6.22
C ALA A 316 -24.33 -2.58 5.55
N LEU A 317 -24.47 -2.49 4.22
CA LEU A 317 -25.41 -3.27 3.41
C LEU A 317 -24.75 -4.35 2.53
N SER A 318 -23.42 -4.48 2.58
CA SER A 318 -22.67 -5.43 1.78
C SER A 318 -22.96 -6.87 2.21
N PHE A 319 -23.36 -7.73 1.28
CA PHE A 319 -23.74 -9.11 1.59
C PHE A 319 -22.60 -9.88 2.26
N TYR A 320 -21.40 -9.80 1.67
CA TYR A 320 -20.22 -10.46 2.21
C TYR A 320 -19.67 -9.82 3.49
N ASN A 321 -20.19 -8.67 3.91
CA ASN A 321 -19.91 -8.11 5.24
C ASN A 321 -20.84 -8.65 6.33
N HIS A 322 -21.94 -9.32 5.97
CA HIS A 322 -22.92 -9.86 6.91
C HIS A 322 -22.63 -11.32 7.24
N ILE A 323 -22.18 -11.57 8.48
CA ILE A 323 -21.96 -12.93 9.00
C ILE A 323 -23.13 -13.33 9.90
N PRO A 324 -23.96 -14.34 9.51
CA PRO A 324 -25.04 -14.87 10.33
C PRO A 324 -24.47 -15.54 11.58
N SER A 325 -24.40 -14.81 12.68
CA SER A 325 -23.67 -15.21 13.88
C SER A 325 -24.55 -15.17 15.12
N CYS A 326 -24.10 -15.86 16.17
CA CYS A 326 -24.79 -15.79 17.46
C CYS A 326 -24.50 -14.46 18.16
N LYS A 327 -25.43 -14.08 19.05
CA LYS A 327 -25.33 -12.86 19.86
C LYS A 327 -24.05 -12.79 20.70
N TYR A 328 -23.53 -13.93 21.15
CA TYR A 328 -22.30 -13.98 21.94
C TYR A 328 -21.08 -13.60 21.10
N CYS A 329 -20.93 -14.16 19.90
CA CYS A 329 -19.83 -13.79 19.02
C CYS A 329 -19.94 -12.33 18.57
N ASN A 330 -21.11 -11.92 18.07
CA ASN A 330 -21.32 -10.57 17.54
C ASN A 330 -21.36 -9.51 18.64
N SER A 331 -22.40 -9.54 19.47
CA SER A 331 -22.75 -8.44 20.37
C SER A 331 -21.99 -8.46 21.70
N LEU A 332 -21.52 -9.62 22.17
CA LEU A 332 -20.80 -9.71 23.45
C LEU A 332 -19.28 -9.60 23.26
N HIS A 333 -18.71 -10.43 22.38
CA HIS A 333 -17.25 -10.53 22.23
C HIS A 333 -16.69 -9.57 21.17
N LYS A 334 -17.16 -9.65 19.92
CA LYS A 334 -16.62 -8.85 18.81
C LYS A 334 -16.95 -7.36 18.93
N GLN A 335 -18.23 -7.03 19.11
CA GLN A 335 -18.75 -5.67 19.13
C GLN A 335 -18.28 -4.89 17.88
N ASP A 336 -17.75 -3.68 18.09
CA ASP A 336 -17.25 -2.80 17.05
C ASP A 336 -15.75 -2.98 16.74
N ARG A 337 -15.15 -4.11 17.12
CA ARG A 337 -13.72 -4.35 16.83
C ARG A 337 -13.46 -4.35 15.32
N PRO A 338 -12.34 -3.76 14.87
CA PRO A 338 -12.03 -3.59 13.45
C PRO A 338 -11.47 -4.87 12.83
N PHE A 339 -12.34 -5.85 12.58
CA PHE A 339 -11.95 -7.03 11.82
C PHE A 339 -11.74 -6.64 10.34
N THR A 340 -10.74 -7.28 9.72
CA THR A 340 -10.42 -7.19 8.29
C THR A 340 -9.92 -8.57 7.85
N ILE A 341 -9.99 -8.88 6.55
CA ILE A 341 -9.48 -10.17 6.04
C ILE A 341 -7.97 -10.34 6.26
N ARG A 342 -7.27 -9.24 6.57
CA ARG A 342 -5.83 -9.21 6.88
C ARG A 342 -5.53 -9.53 8.34
N THR A 343 -6.51 -9.40 9.22
CA THR A 343 -6.33 -9.56 10.68
C THR A 343 -7.09 -10.73 11.26
N HIS A 344 -8.22 -11.12 10.66
CA HIS A 344 -9.13 -12.14 11.18
C HIS A 344 -9.62 -13.05 10.06
N THR A 345 -9.93 -14.30 10.40
CA THR A 345 -10.49 -15.27 9.46
C THR A 345 -11.91 -14.85 9.07
N HIS A 346 -12.14 -14.69 7.77
CA HIS A 346 -13.43 -14.34 7.21
C HIS A 346 -14.20 -15.59 6.76
N PRO A 347 -15.40 -15.90 7.30
CA PRO A 347 -16.10 -17.16 7.05
C PRO A 347 -16.42 -17.51 5.58
N TYR A 348 -16.44 -16.51 4.70
CA TYR A 348 -16.64 -16.71 3.26
C TYR A 348 -15.35 -16.97 2.47
N LEU A 349 -14.16 -16.76 3.05
CA LEU A 349 -12.87 -17.05 2.42
C LEU A 349 -12.30 -18.36 2.94
N ASP A 350 -12.27 -18.49 4.26
CA ASP A 350 -11.74 -19.63 4.98
C ASP A 350 -12.69 -19.95 6.14
N ASN A 351 -12.52 -21.12 6.75
CA ASN A 351 -13.40 -21.55 7.84
C ASN A 351 -12.60 -22.00 9.06
N PHE A 352 -13.23 -21.90 10.23
CA PHE A 352 -12.67 -22.38 11.50
C PHE A 352 -12.28 -23.85 11.44
N ASP A 353 -12.97 -24.65 10.60
CA ASP A 353 -12.71 -26.08 10.48
C ASP A 353 -11.32 -26.41 9.93
N SER A 354 -10.95 -25.75 8.84
CA SER A 354 -9.68 -25.93 8.14
C SER A 354 -8.49 -25.28 8.84
N LEU A 355 -8.73 -24.21 9.60
CA LEU A 355 -7.65 -23.38 10.15
C LEU A 355 -7.32 -23.68 11.61
N SER A 356 -8.20 -24.38 12.32
CA SER A 356 -8.06 -24.64 13.74
C SER A 356 -8.33 -26.12 14.05
N SER A 357 -7.66 -26.67 15.07
CA SER A 357 -7.94 -28.02 15.60
C SER A 357 -7.97 -28.01 17.12
N PHE A 358 -8.79 -28.89 17.69
CA PHE A 358 -8.83 -29.06 19.14
C PHE A 358 -7.73 -30.00 19.64
N SER A 359 -7.25 -29.74 20.85
CA SER A 359 -6.39 -30.64 21.59
C SER A 359 -6.90 -30.80 23.01
N TYR A 360 -6.74 -32.02 23.52
CA TYR A 360 -7.32 -32.46 24.77
C TYR A 360 -6.24 -32.84 25.78
N SER A 361 -6.57 -32.73 27.07
CA SER A 361 -5.71 -33.24 28.14
C SER A 361 -5.37 -34.72 27.93
N HIS A 362 -4.15 -35.15 28.27
CA HIS A 362 -3.64 -36.52 28.06
C HIS A 362 -4.55 -37.63 28.63
N GLY A 363 -5.35 -37.32 29.65
CA GLY A 363 -6.37 -38.23 30.18
C GLY A 363 -7.34 -38.77 29.12
N ALA A 364 -7.64 -38.00 28.08
CA ALA A 364 -8.53 -38.39 26.98
C ALA A 364 -8.07 -39.69 26.30
N LEU A 365 -6.75 -39.84 26.07
CA LEU A 365 -6.15 -41.00 25.37
C LEU A 365 -6.27 -42.32 26.14
N ILE A 366 -6.50 -42.24 27.45
CA ILE A 366 -6.60 -43.40 28.34
C ILE A 366 -8.00 -43.51 28.96
N GLY A 367 -9.01 -42.89 28.33
CA GLY A 367 -10.42 -43.00 28.75
C GLY A 367 -10.79 -42.20 30.01
N ARG A 368 -9.93 -41.28 30.46
CA ARG A 368 -10.22 -40.41 31.62
C ARG A 368 -10.88 -39.11 31.19
N ASP A 369 -11.58 -38.49 32.14
CA ASP A 369 -12.25 -37.22 31.93
C ASP A 369 -11.27 -36.13 31.44
N VAL A 370 -11.71 -35.40 30.41
CA VAL A 370 -11.04 -34.22 29.88
C VAL A 370 -11.21 -33.08 30.86
N ASN A 371 -10.09 -32.49 31.28
CA ASN A 371 -10.08 -31.31 32.15
C ASN A 371 -9.57 -30.04 31.45
N SER A 372 -8.95 -30.17 30.27
CA SER A 372 -8.51 -29.03 29.47
C SER A 372 -8.71 -29.26 27.98
N VAL A 373 -9.05 -28.20 27.27
CA VAL A 373 -9.17 -28.12 25.83
C VAL A 373 -8.41 -26.89 25.35
N SER A 374 -7.60 -27.06 24.31
CA SER A 374 -6.88 -25.97 23.64
C SER A 374 -7.20 -25.95 22.15
N ILE A 375 -7.08 -24.77 21.53
CA ILE A 375 -7.28 -24.60 20.09
C ILE A 375 -5.95 -24.30 19.42
N ASN A 376 -5.47 -25.22 18.59
CA ASN A 376 -4.30 -24.99 17.76
C ASN A 376 -4.72 -24.25 16.50
N ASN A 377 -4.08 -23.12 16.21
CA ASN A 377 -4.38 -22.31 15.04
C ASN A 377 -3.22 -22.36 14.05
N THR A 378 -3.54 -22.57 12.77
CA THR A 378 -2.54 -22.67 11.69
C THR A 378 -2.12 -21.30 11.14
N THR A 379 -2.91 -20.24 11.40
CA THR A 379 -2.66 -18.89 10.90
C THR A 379 -2.82 -17.83 12.00
N PRO A 380 -2.13 -16.67 11.88
CA PRO A 380 -2.33 -15.53 12.79
C PRO A 380 -3.77 -15.03 12.80
N ASN A 381 -4.46 -15.06 11.65
CA ASN A 381 -5.84 -14.61 11.53
C ASN A 381 -6.81 -15.48 12.33
N ALA A 382 -6.61 -16.81 12.30
CA ALA A 382 -7.40 -17.75 13.08
C ALA A 382 -7.12 -17.58 14.58
N LEU A 383 -5.86 -17.37 14.96
CA LEU A 383 -5.47 -17.09 16.34
C LEU A 383 -6.15 -15.83 16.89
N ASN A 384 -6.09 -14.73 16.13
CA ASN A 384 -6.73 -13.46 16.51
C ASN A 384 -8.25 -13.63 16.67
N LEU A 385 -8.91 -14.29 15.70
CA LEU A 385 -10.35 -14.56 15.76
C LEU A 385 -10.72 -15.39 17.00
N CYS A 386 -9.98 -16.47 17.27
CA CYS A 386 -10.25 -17.31 18.44
C CYS A 386 -10.06 -16.54 19.75
N GLY A 387 -9.00 -15.74 19.85
CA GLY A 387 -8.69 -14.94 21.04
C GLY A 387 -9.71 -13.84 21.30
N ASP A 388 -10.10 -13.10 20.26
CA ASP A 388 -11.06 -12.00 20.38
C ASP A 388 -12.47 -12.50 20.69
N LEU A 389 -12.84 -13.66 20.17
CA LEU A 389 -14.14 -14.31 20.41
C LEU A 389 -14.15 -15.22 21.65
N LYS A 390 -13.01 -15.33 22.34
CA LYS A 390 -12.81 -16.15 23.55
C LYS A 390 -13.23 -17.60 23.36
N LEU A 391 -12.89 -18.16 22.20
CA LEU A 391 -13.38 -19.49 21.82
C LEU A 391 -12.80 -20.57 22.73
N GLU A 392 -11.51 -20.57 23.00
CA GLU A 392 -10.88 -21.59 23.85
C GLU A 392 -11.51 -21.61 25.25
N GLU A 393 -11.66 -20.45 25.89
CA GLU A 393 -12.27 -20.36 27.21
C GLU A 393 -13.75 -20.81 27.19
N ARG A 394 -14.49 -20.50 26.12
CA ARG A 394 -15.89 -20.94 25.97
C ARG A 394 -15.99 -22.45 25.77
N TYR A 395 -15.14 -23.03 24.92
CA TYR A 395 -15.11 -24.47 24.68
C TYR A 395 -14.70 -25.24 25.94
N GLN A 396 -13.73 -24.72 26.70
CA GLN A 396 -13.33 -25.24 28.00
C GLN A 396 -14.50 -25.35 28.98
N GLN A 397 -15.36 -24.34 29.06
CA GLN A 397 -16.54 -24.36 29.93
C GLN A 397 -17.66 -25.28 29.41
N ASN A 398 -17.60 -25.67 28.14
CA ASN A 398 -18.63 -26.45 27.47
C ASN A 398 -18.28 -27.93 27.28
N ILE A 399 -17.17 -28.43 27.83
CA ILE A 399 -16.77 -29.86 27.77
C ILE A 399 -17.93 -30.78 28.17
N GLY A 400 -18.65 -30.44 29.24
CA GLY A 400 -19.81 -31.20 29.72
C GLY A 400 -21.01 -31.14 28.77
N TYR A 401 -21.36 -29.96 28.26
CA TYR A 401 -22.48 -29.78 27.33
C TYR A 401 -22.25 -30.44 25.97
N ALA A 402 -21.01 -30.40 25.48
CA ALA A 402 -20.57 -31.09 24.28
C ALA A 402 -20.43 -32.62 24.48
N LYS A 403 -20.67 -33.13 25.69
CA LYS A 403 -20.59 -34.55 26.07
C LYS A 403 -19.24 -35.20 25.75
N ILE A 404 -18.15 -34.44 25.80
CA ILE A 404 -16.81 -34.91 25.44
C ILE A 404 -16.37 -36.10 26.31
N ASN A 405 -16.59 -36.04 27.62
CA ASN A 405 -16.21 -37.15 28.52
C ASN A 405 -17.02 -38.42 28.26
N GLN A 406 -18.27 -38.29 27.79
CA GLN A 406 -19.06 -39.46 27.39
C GLN A 406 -18.49 -40.07 26.11
N LEU A 407 -18.10 -39.24 25.15
CA LEU A 407 -17.48 -39.69 23.91
C LEU A 407 -16.12 -40.36 24.17
N VAL A 408 -15.27 -39.78 25.01
CA VAL A 408 -13.99 -40.38 25.44
C VAL A 408 -14.19 -41.78 26.02
N ARG A 409 -15.16 -41.95 26.92
CA ARG A 409 -15.44 -43.27 27.52
C ARG A 409 -15.91 -44.27 26.49
N ILE A 410 -16.81 -43.86 25.58
CA ILE A 410 -17.27 -44.74 24.48
C ILE A 410 -16.08 -45.17 23.61
N LEU A 411 -15.19 -44.24 23.23
CA LEU A 411 -14.03 -44.56 22.41
C LEU A 411 -13.05 -45.49 23.14
N ALA A 412 -12.78 -45.24 24.44
CA ALA A 412 -11.89 -46.07 25.24
C ALA A 412 -12.45 -47.48 25.51
N ASP A 413 -13.74 -47.60 25.80
CA ASP A 413 -14.42 -48.89 26.03
C ASP A 413 -14.46 -49.78 24.78
N ASN A 414 -14.23 -49.20 23.59
CA ASN A 414 -14.24 -49.89 22.30
C ASN A 414 -12.89 -49.76 21.57
N ALA A 415 -11.80 -49.49 22.31
CA ALA A 415 -10.48 -49.25 21.74
C ALA A 415 -9.94 -50.44 20.92
N ASP A 416 -10.32 -51.65 21.30
CA ASP A 416 -10.01 -52.91 20.61
C ASP A 416 -10.57 -52.97 19.19
N LEU A 417 -11.72 -52.33 18.93
CA LEU A 417 -12.34 -52.28 17.60
C LEU A 417 -11.59 -51.40 16.59
N PHE A 418 -10.57 -50.65 17.01
CA PHE A 418 -9.78 -49.75 16.16
C PHE A 418 -8.39 -50.30 15.79
N ILE A 419 -8.02 -51.51 16.25
CA ILE A 419 -6.66 -52.05 16.15
C ILE A 419 -6.43 -52.88 14.87
N ASP A 420 -7.49 -53.36 14.20
CA ASP A 420 -7.36 -54.24 13.04
C ASP A 420 -7.42 -53.49 11.69
N GLU A 421 -6.28 -53.44 10.99
CA GLU A 421 -6.13 -52.94 9.62
C GLU A 421 -6.49 -53.99 8.53
N GLU A 422 -6.85 -55.22 8.91
CA GLU A 422 -7.20 -56.28 7.94
C GLU A 422 -8.71 -56.27 7.59
N GLU A 423 -8.99 -55.71 6.41
CA GLU A 423 -10.16 -55.92 5.53
C GLU A 423 -11.52 -56.24 6.19
N GLU A 424 -12.35 -55.19 6.25
CA GLU A 424 -13.74 -55.19 5.76
C GLU A 424 -14.74 -56.21 6.31
N SER A 425 -14.48 -56.84 7.46
CA SER A 425 -15.57 -57.46 8.24
C SER A 425 -16.17 -56.39 9.16
N VAL A 426 -17.18 -55.68 8.67
CA VAL A 426 -18.01 -54.80 9.53
C VAL A 426 -18.71 -55.70 10.54
N THR A 427 -18.14 -55.83 11.73
CA THR A 427 -18.75 -56.57 12.84
C THR A 427 -20.03 -55.88 13.29
N THR A 428 -20.94 -56.63 13.90
CA THR A 428 -22.20 -56.05 14.43
C THR A 428 -21.88 -55.03 15.52
N GLU A 429 -20.84 -55.29 16.30
CA GLU A 429 -20.27 -54.43 17.33
C GLU A 429 -19.78 -53.10 16.75
N PHE A 430 -19.04 -53.12 15.63
CA PHE A 430 -18.58 -51.91 14.95
C PHE A 430 -19.75 -51.10 14.39
N LEU A 431 -20.77 -51.76 13.83
CA LEU A 431 -21.97 -51.07 13.35
C LEU A 431 -22.74 -50.40 14.49
N HIS A 432 -22.88 -51.09 15.64
CA HIS A 432 -23.48 -50.51 16.85
C HIS A 432 -22.68 -49.34 17.40
N LEU A 433 -21.34 -49.41 17.41
CA LEU A 433 -20.48 -48.29 17.79
C LEU A 433 -20.70 -47.11 16.85
N LYS A 434 -20.71 -47.33 15.54
CA LYS A 434 -20.97 -46.29 14.54
C LYS A 434 -22.34 -45.62 14.75
N MET A 435 -23.37 -46.39 15.09
CA MET A 435 -24.69 -45.84 15.44
C MET A 435 -24.64 -44.99 16.72
N ARG A 436 -23.94 -45.43 17.77
CA ARG A 436 -23.78 -44.66 19.02
C ARG A 436 -22.98 -43.37 18.81
N LEU A 437 -21.97 -43.39 17.95
CA LEU A 437 -21.18 -42.20 17.59
C LEU A 437 -22.01 -41.19 16.77
N ALA A 438 -22.97 -41.67 15.96
CA ALA A 438 -23.88 -40.80 15.23
C ALA A 438 -24.79 -39.95 16.14
N ASP A 439 -25.10 -40.40 17.36
CA ASP A 439 -25.85 -39.62 18.35
C ASP A 439 -25.10 -38.36 18.84
N PHE A 440 -23.78 -38.32 18.64
CA PHE A 440 -22.94 -37.14 18.91
C PHE A 440 -22.86 -36.22 17.69
N GLY A 441 -23.54 -36.53 16.58
CA GLY A 441 -23.46 -35.73 15.36
C GLY A 441 -22.09 -35.80 14.68
N LEU A 442 -21.30 -36.82 14.99
CA LEU A 442 -20.00 -37.05 14.36
C LEU A 442 -20.20 -37.31 12.87
N THR A 443 -19.71 -36.37 12.06
CA THR A 443 -19.75 -36.45 10.60
C THR A 443 -18.32 -36.38 10.07
N HIS A 444 -17.97 -37.33 9.20
CA HIS A 444 -16.73 -37.27 8.42
C HIS A 444 -16.82 -36.24 7.29
N ASP A 445 -18.04 -35.88 6.88
CA ASP A 445 -18.27 -34.84 5.88
C ASP A 445 -18.11 -33.46 6.52
N ALA A 446 -17.00 -32.79 6.19
CA ALA A 446 -16.67 -31.45 6.66
C ALA A 446 -17.75 -30.41 6.27
N SER A 447 -18.50 -30.64 5.18
CA SER A 447 -19.59 -29.72 4.78
C SER A 447 -20.75 -29.68 5.77
N ARG A 448 -20.87 -30.71 6.62
CA ARG A 448 -21.95 -30.89 7.59
C ARG A 448 -21.58 -30.52 9.02
N ILE A 449 -20.33 -30.09 9.25
CA ILE A 449 -19.83 -29.75 10.59
C ILE A 449 -20.61 -28.61 11.27
N MET A 450 -21.27 -27.78 10.47
CA MET A 450 -22.06 -26.67 10.94
C MET A 450 -23.51 -27.06 11.25
N GLU A 451 -23.95 -28.28 11.00
CA GLU A 451 -25.36 -28.69 11.23
C GLU A 451 -25.69 -28.79 12.72
N GLN A 452 -24.70 -29.10 13.58
CA GLN A 452 -24.92 -29.28 15.00
C GLN A 452 -23.91 -28.50 15.88
N PRO A 453 -24.32 -28.13 17.10
CA PRO A 453 -23.43 -27.56 18.10
C PRO A 453 -22.27 -28.49 18.46
N TRP A 454 -21.07 -27.91 18.57
CA TRP A 454 -19.84 -28.56 19.02
C TRP A 454 -19.34 -29.72 18.16
N SER A 455 -19.90 -29.92 16.97
CA SER A 455 -19.50 -31.02 16.08
C SER A 455 -18.01 -31.01 15.77
N LYS A 456 -17.39 -29.82 15.62
CA LYS A 456 -15.94 -29.77 15.39
C LYS A 456 -15.13 -30.24 16.59
N MET A 457 -15.50 -29.79 17.79
CA MET A 457 -14.86 -30.24 19.02
C MET A 457 -14.98 -31.77 19.12
N GLN A 458 -16.18 -32.31 18.98
CA GLN A 458 -16.41 -33.75 19.06
C GLN A 458 -15.65 -34.54 17.99
N ARG A 459 -15.54 -34.04 16.76
CA ARG A 459 -14.84 -34.71 15.65
C ARG A 459 -13.32 -34.68 15.78
N ASP A 460 -12.76 -33.61 16.35
CA ASP A 460 -11.31 -33.46 16.52
C ASP A 460 -10.78 -34.24 17.74
N LEU A 461 -11.66 -34.84 18.56
CA LEU A 461 -11.33 -35.79 19.62
C LEU A 461 -11.03 -37.16 19.01
#